data_AF-A0A379W335-F1
#
_entry.id   AF-A0A379W335-F1
#
_cell.length_a   1.000
_cell.length_b   1.000
_cell.length_c   1.000
_cell.angle_alpha   90.00
_cell.angle_beta   90.00
_cell.angle_gamma   90.00
#
_symmetry.space_group_name_H-M   'P 1'
#
loop_
_entity.id
_entity.type
_entity.pdbx_description
1 polymer ?
#
loop_
_entity_poly.entity_id
_entity_poly.type
_entity_poly.pdbx_seq_one_letter_code
_entity_poly.pdbx_strand_id
1 'polypeptide(L)'
;MPESADASRPFRLAIIQLGTYDGTIYNARQVVDKIGHLCDYILFDSAWVGYEQFINMMADTSPLRLELNENDPGIFVTQSVHKQQAGFSQTSQIHKKDNHIRGQARFCPHKRLNNAFMLHASTSPFYPLFAALDVNAKIHEGESGRRLWAECVALGIDARKAILARCKLLQPFIPLVVDGKPWQAYPTETIASNRRFFSFEPGAKWHGFEGYADDQYFVDPCKLLLTTPGIDADSGQYTEFGIPATILAHYLRENGIVPEKCDLNSILFLLTPAESEEKLARLVAMLAQFERHIEDDTPLADVLPTVFQKYPVRYRDYTLRELCQEMHNLYVSFDVKDLQKAMFRKESLPHVAMNPQDANSAFIRGDVELVRISEAGGRIAAEGALPYPPGVLCVVPGEIWGGAAQRYFLALEEGINLLPGFSPELQGVYSETDADGIQRLYGYVLK
;
A
#
# COMPACT_ATOMS: atom_id res chain seq x y z
N MET A 1 7.80 25.68 13.26
CA MET A 1 9.06 25.46 14.01
C MET A 1 10.14 26.38 13.44
N PRO A 2 10.21 27.68 13.82
CA PRO A 2 11.27 28.58 13.36
C PRO A 2 12.59 28.43 14.13
N GLU A 3 12.56 28.01 15.40
CA GLU A 3 13.76 27.93 16.25
C GLU A 3 14.74 26.79 15.90
N SER A 4 14.34 25.82 15.07
CA SER A 4 15.17 24.67 14.70
C SER A 4 15.83 24.77 13.33
N ALA A 5 15.54 25.79 12.52
CA ALA A 5 16.03 25.87 11.14
C ALA A 5 17.56 25.95 11.04
N ASP A 6 18.23 26.51 12.06
CA ASP A 6 19.69 26.66 12.11
C ASP A 6 20.41 25.52 12.84
N ALA A 7 19.68 24.55 13.40
CA ALA A 7 20.29 23.39 14.05
C ALA A 7 20.92 22.46 13.01
N SER A 8 22.08 21.88 13.31
CA SER A 8 22.73 20.91 12.40
C SER A 8 21.88 19.65 12.19
N ARG A 9 21.10 19.24 13.20
CA ARG A 9 20.16 18.12 13.18
C ARG A 9 18.82 18.55 13.78
N PRO A 10 17.93 19.21 13.02
CA PRO A 10 16.66 19.70 13.54
C PRO A 10 15.67 18.60 13.91
N PHE A 11 15.87 17.37 13.41
CA PHE A 11 14.94 16.27 13.62
C PHE A 11 15.53 15.20 14.55
N ARG A 12 14.80 14.86 15.61
CA ARG A 12 15.17 13.71 16.46
C ARG A 12 14.99 12.37 15.74
N LEU A 13 13.96 12.27 14.90
CA LEU A 13 13.60 11.07 14.18
C LEU A 13 12.94 11.46 12.87
N ALA A 14 13.37 10.84 11.77
CA ALA A 14 12.57 10.77 10.55
C ALA A 14 12.04 9.34 10.40
N ILE A 15 10.76 9.21 10.04
CA ILE A 15 10.12 7.92 9.78
C ILE A 15 9.82 7.88 8.28
N ILE A 16 10.39 6.90 7.59
CA ILE A 16 10.24 6.72 6.14
C ILE A 16 9.73 5.31 5.89
N GLN A 17 8.63 5.16 5.16
CA GLN A 17 8.16 3.87 4.72
C GLN A 17 9.08 3.36 3.59
N LEU A 18 9.91 2.34 3.86
CA LEU A 18 10.93 1.86 2.92
C LEU A 18 10.30 1.25 1.66
N GLY A 19 9.27 0.43 1.86
CA GLY A 19 8.50 -0.17 0.79
C GLY A 19 7.02 0.10 1.01
N THR A 20 6.37 0.71 0.02
CA THR A 20 4.94 0.97 0.07
C THR A 20 4.16 -0.33 -0.14
N TYR A 21 2.86 -0.28 0.18
CA TYR A 21 1.98 -1.42 -0.02
C TYR A 21 1.87 -1.81 -1.50
N ASP A 22 1.86 -0.83 -2.40
CA ASP A 22 1.81 -0.99 -3.87
C ASP A 22 3.14 -1.38 -4.52
N GLY A 23 4.19 -1.60 -3.73
CA GLY A 23 5.47 -2.07 -4.25
C GLY A 23 6.33 -1.01 -4.89
N THR A 24 6.26 0.23 -4.38
CA THR A 24 7.33 1.21 -4.58
C THR A 24 8.35 1.06 -3.46
N ILE A 25 9.59 0.68 -3.80
CA ILE A 25 10.67 0.56 -2.83
C ILE A 25 11.65 1.72 -3.00
N TYR A 26 11.99 2.37 -1.90
CA TYR A 26 13.01 3.42 -1.84
C TYR A 26 14.41 2.84 -1.94
N ASN A 27 15.31 3.61 -2.56
CA ASN A 27 16.75 3.44 -2.36
C ASN A 27 17.18 4.04 -1.00
N ALA A 28 17.38 3.21 0.03
CA ALA A 28 17.72 3.69 1.37
C ALA A 28 19.05 4.47 1.42
N ARG A 29 20.02 4.15 0.55
CA ARG A 29 21.27 4.92 0.43
C ARG A 29 20.98 6.36 0.07
N GLN A 30 20.18 6.59 -0.98
CA GLN A 30 19.81 7.95 -1.38
C GLN A 30 19.07 8.72 -0.27
N VAL A 31 18.21 8.04 0.50
CA VAL A 31 17.53 8.67 1.64
C VAL A 31 18.53 9.13 2.70
N VAL A 32 19.44 8.25 3.13
CA VAL A 32 20.46 8.57 4.14
C VAL A 32 21.36 9.71 3.65
N ASP A 33 21.79 9.67 2.39
CA ASP A 33 22.67 10.71 1.84
C ASP A 33 21.98 12.07 1.77
N LYS A 34 20.69 12.12 1.39
CA LYS A 34 19.94 13.37 1.23
C LYS A 34 19.49 14.01 2.55
N ILE A 35 18.99 13.22 3.50
CA ILE A 35 18.37 13.77 4.74
C ILE A 35 19.06 13.31 6.02
N GLY A 36 19.98 12.33 5.97
CA GLY A 36 20.57 11.73 7.15
C GLY A 36 21.36 12.71 8.02
N HIS A 37 21.97 13.73 7.43
CA HIS A 37 22.67 14.78 8.17
C HIS A 37 21.74 15.68 9.00
N LEU A 38 20.43 15.72 8.70
CA LEU A 38 19.43 16.52 9.41
C LEU A 38 18.78 15.77 10.60
N CYS A 39 19.01 14.46 10.71
CA CYS A 39 18.28 13.60 11.64
C CYS A 39 19.21 12.94 12.64
N ASP A 40 18.84 12.85 13.92
CA ASP A 40 19.56 11.99 14.86
C ASP A 40 19.41 10.51 14.50
N TYR A 41 18.18 10.11 14.18
CA TYR A 41 17.82 8.76 13.74
C TYR A 41 16.91 8.80 12.51
N ILE A 42 17.01 7.76 11.68
CA ILE A 42 16.00 7.41 10.66
C ILE A 42 15.44 6.04 11.02
N LEU A 43 14.12 5.94 11.10
CA LEU A 43 13.39 4.67 11.16
C LEU A 43 12.83 4.38 9.77
N PHE A 44 13.31 3.29 9.18
CA PHE A 44 12.72 2.72 7.98
C PHE A 44 11.61 1.77 8.38
N ASP A 45 10.36 2.19 8.14
CA ASP A 45 9.22 1.28 8.27
C ASP A 45 9.20 0.36 7.06
N SER A 46 9.71 -0.84 7.29
CA SER A 46 9.91 -1.89 6.31
C SER A 46 8.91 -3.02 6.51
N ALA A 47 7.74 -2.75 7.09
CA ALA A 47 6.71 -3.77 7.33
C ALA A 47 6.33 -4.57 6.07
N TRP A 48 6.29 -3.91 4.91
CA TRP A 48 5.96 -4.51 3.60
C TRP A 48 7.15 -5.12 2.86
N VAL A 49 8.36 -5.09 3.42
CA VAL A 49 9.58 -5.64 2.81
C VAL A 49 10.38 -6.38 3.89
N GLY A 50 11.70 -6.44 3.78
CA GLY A 50 12.59 -7.17 4.67
C GLY A 50 13.40 -8.24 3.94
N TYR A 51 12.93 -8.67 2.77
CA TYR A 51 13.60 -9.61 1.90
C TYR A 51 14.54 -8.95 0.89
N GLU A 52 14.50 -7.63 0.75
CA GLU A 52 15.35 -6.89 -0.18
C GLU A 52 16.84 -7.12 0.10
N GLN A 53 17.21 -7.35 1.37
CA GLN A 53 18.57 -7.69 1.77
C GLN A 53 19.07 -9.06 1.24
N PHE A 54 18.15 -9.98 0.90
CA PHE A 54 18.45 -11.33 0.43
C PHE A 54 18.38 -11.45 -1.10
N ILE A 55 17.79 -10.48 -1.80
CA ILE A 55 17.66 -10.45 -3.26
C ILE A 55 18.78 -9.57 -3.84
N ASN A 56 19.67 -10.15 -4.64
CA ASN A 56 20.89 -9.48 -5.11
C ASN A 56 20.65 -8.12 -5.78
N MET A 57 19.66 -8.00 -6.68
CA MET A 57 19.38 -6.74 -7.37
C MET A 57 18.78 -5.64 -6.46
N MET A 58 18.33 -6.00 -5.26
CA MET A 58 17.72 -5.09 -4.28
C MET A 58 18.63 -4.84 -3.06
N ALA A 59 19.63 -5.69 -2.84
CA ALA A 59 20.44 -5.70 -1.63
C ALA A 59 21.06 -4.34 -1.28
N ASP A 60 21.54 -3.61 -2.28
CA ASP A 60 22.21 -2.33 -2.09
C ASP A 60 21.26 -1.21 -1.64
N THR A 61 19.94 -1.42 -1.72
CA THR A 61 18.92 -0.50 -1.23
C THR A 61 18.46 -0.82 0.18
N SER A 62 18.95 -1.91 0.80
CA SER A 62 18.58 -2.26 2.17
C SER A 62 19.30 -1.37 3.19
N PRO A 63 18.57 -0.71 4.11
CA PRO A 63 19.19 0.16 5.13
C PRO A 63 20.15 -0.58 6.06
N LEU A 64 19.98 -1.89 6.25
CA LEU A 64 20.86 -2.70 7.10
C LEU A 64 22.21 -3.03 6.44
N ARG A 65 22.27 -2.98 5.10
CA ARG A 65 23.49 -3.23 4.31
C ARG A 65 24.33 -1.99 4.05
N LEU A 66 23.87 -0.82 4.49
CA LEU A 66 24.61 0.42 4.37
C LEU A 66 25.85 0.43 5.27
N GLU A 67 26.99 0.82 4.72
CA GLU A 67 28.15 1.26 5.50
C GLU A 67 27.92 2.69 6.00
N LEU A 68 28.16 2.93 7.29
CA LEU A 68 27.83 4.20 7.98
C LEU A 68 29.02 4.68 8.81
N ASN A 69 29.19 5.99 8.93
CA ASN A 69 30.21 6.66 9.74
C ASN A 69 29.57 7.55 10.82
N GLU A 70 30.38 8.14 11.70
CA GLU A 70 29.93 8.92 12.85
C GLU A 70 29.05 10.16 12.52
N ASN A 71 29.06 10.61 11.26
CA ASN A 71 28.24 11.72 10.75
C ASN A 71 26.90 11.26 10.15
N ASP A 72 26.66 9.95 10.04
CA ASP A 72 25.37 9.41 9.60
C ASP A 72 24.35 9.39 10.75
N PRO A 73 23.04 9.26 10.45
CA PRO A 73 22.02 9.03 11.48
C PRO A 73 22.15 7.61 12.04
N GLY A 74 21.64 7.39 13.26
CA GLY A 74 21.36 6.04 13.72
C GLY A 74 20.20 5.44 12.92
N ILE A 75 20.27 4.16 12.57
CA ILE A 75 19.24 3.49 11.77
C ILE A 75 18.43 2.53 12.65
N PHE A 76 17.11 2.68 12.59
CA PHE A 76 16.16 1.65 12.99
C PHE A 76 15.44 1.09 11.76
N VAL A 77 15.14 -0.20 11.79
CA VAL A 77 14.30 -0.85 10.78
C VAL A 77 13.23 -1.66 11.49
N THR A 78 11.97 -1.37 11.21
CA THR A 78 10.84 -2.19 11.68
C THR A 78 10.37 -3.06 10.54
N GLN A 79 10.16 -4.36 10.78
CA GLN A 79 9.59 -5.24 9.76
C GLN A 79 8.58 -6.21 10.36
N SER A 80 7.46 -6.41 9.67
CA SER A 80 6.42 -7.36 10.04
C SER A 80 6.75 -8.70 9.40
N VAL A 81 7.34 -9.60 10.16
CA VAL A 81 7.77 -10.92 9.67
C VAL A 81 6.59 -11.69 9.06
N HIS A 82 5.39 -11.56 9.62
CA HIS A 82 4.19 -12.23 9.13
C HIS A 82 3.63 -11.71 7.81
N LYS A 83 4.07 -10.56 7.30
CA LYS A 83 3.51 -9.99 6.06
C LYS A 83 4.06 -10.73 4.83
N GLN A 84 5.38 -10.72 4.65
CA GLN A 84 6.02 -11.36 3.49
C GLN A 84 7.32 -12.10 3.86
N GLN A 85 7.52 -12.43 5.13
CA GLN A 85 8.55 -13.39 5.58
C GLN A 85 7.86 -14.59 6.26
N ALA A 86 8.60 -15.42 6.97
CA ALA A 86 8.07 -16.66 7.55
C ALA A 86 7.68 -16.48 9.03
N GLY A 87 6.47 -16.00 9.33
CA GLY A 87 6.02 -15.87 10.72
C GLY A 87 4.51 -15.81 10.89
N PHE A 88 4.03 -16.10 12.10
CA PHE A 88 2.62 -15.96 12.47
C PHE A 88 2.21 -14.50 12.62
N SER A 89 0.95 -14.17 12.36
CA SER A 89 0.38 -12.84 12.64
C SER A 89 0.77 -12.34 14.03
N GLN A 90 1.00 -11.02 14.14
CA GLN A 90 1.60 -10.33 15.31
C GLN A 90 3.12 -10.47 15.46
N THR A 91 3.81 -11.32 14.69
CA THR A 91 5.29 -11.37 14.72
C THR A 91 5.92 -10.22 13.93
N SER A 92 6.87 -9.51 14.55
CA SER A 92 7.64 -8.42 13.94
C SER A 92 9.01 -8.31 14.60
N GLN A 93 9.92 -7.55 13.99
CA GLN A 93 11.27 -7.30 14.50
C GLN A 93 11.63 -5.81 14.41
N ILE A 94 12.45 -5.35 15.36
CA ILE A 94 13.10 -4.05 15.34
C ILE A 94 14.61 -4.28 15.25
N HIS A 95 15.20 -3.91 14.13
CA HIS A 95 16.65 -3.96 13.94
C HIS A 95 17.25 -2.60 14.29
N LYS A 96 18.34 -2.62 15.07
CA LYS A 96 19.03 -1.42 15.55
C LYS A 96 20.46 -1.40 15.02
N LYS A 97 20.76 -0.41 14.17
CA LYS A 97 22.09 -0.19 13.58
C LYS A 97 22.53 1.26 13.84
N ASP A 98 23.17 1.48 14.97
CA ASP A 98 23.60 2.81 15.42
C ASP A 98 24.93 2.81 16.20
N ASN A 99 25.71 1.74 16.08
CA ASN A 99 26.99 1.65 16.78
C ASN A 99 28.01 2.67 16.27
N HIS A 100 27.91 3.13 15.03
CA HIS A 100 28.77 4.17 14.44
C HIS A 100 28.65 5.53 15.12
N ILE A 101 27.55 5.79 15.83
CA ILE A 101 27.36 7.03 16.63
C ILE A 101 27.54 6.81 18.14
N ARG A 102 28.06 5.64 18.55
CA ARG A 102 28.31 5.34 19.97
C ARG A 102 29.26 6.38 20.58
N GLY A 103 28.94 6.84 21.79
CA GLY A 103 29.70 7.88 22.50
C GLY A 103 29.19 9.30 22.25
N GLN A 104 28.35 9.51 21.24
CA GLN A 104 27.68 10.79 21.03
C GLN A 104 26.45 10.93 21.93
N ALA A 105 26.12 12.16 22.34
CA ALA A 105 24.95 12.41 23.20
C ALA A 105 23.62 11.90 22.61
N ARG A 106 23.50 11.92 21.28
CA ARG A 106 22.32 11.46 20.54
C ARG A 106 22.12 9.94 20.55
N PHE A 107 23.15 9.14 20.82
CA PHE A 107 23.10 7.67 20.80
C PHE A 107 22.09 7.10 21.79
N CYS A 108 21.18 6.25 21.33
CA CYS A 108 20.20 5.52 22.15
C CYS A 108 20.80 4.18 22.65
N PRO A 109 21.26 4.07 23.91
CA PRO A 109 21.75 2.82 24.47
C PRO A 109 20.61 1.82 24.65
N HIS A 110 20.97 0.53 24.68
CA HIS A 110 20.03 -0.57 24.89
C HIS A 110 19.09 -0.34 26.08
N LYS A 111 19.57 0.14 27.23
CA LYS A 111 18.73 0.38 28.41
C LYS A 111 17.55 1.33 28.13
N ARG A 112 17.76 2.39 27.33
CA ARG A 112 16.69 3.35 26.96
C ARG A 112 15.71 2.72 25.97
N LEU A 113 16.22 2.00 24.97
CA LEU A 113 15.36 1.32 24.01
C LEU A 113 14.54 0.19 24.66
N ASN A 114 15.16 -0.61 25.52
CA ASN A 114 14.49 -1.70 26.22
C ASN A 114 13.40 -1.19 27.16
N ASN A 115 13.58 -0.02 27.77
CA ASN A 115 12.52 0.62 28.55
C ASN A 115 11.28 0.91 27.69
N ALA A 116 11.46 1.46 26.49
CA ALA A 116 10.36 1.69 25.56
C ALA A 116 9.73 0.36 25.07
N PHE A 117 10.54 -0.66 24.78
CA PHE A 117 10.05 -1.99 24.42
C PHE A 117 9.14 -2.59 25.51
N MET A 118 9.55 -2.49 26.78
CA MET A 118 8.80 -3.03 27.92
C MET A 118 7.48 -2.28 28.21
N LEU A 119 7.26 -1.08 27.67
CA LEU A 119 5.96 -0.38 27.77
C LEU A 119 4.88 -1.07 26.91
N HIS A 120 5.27 -1.74 25.83
CA HIS A 120 4.35 -2.33 24.85
C HIS A 120 4.39 -3.86 24.83
N ALA A 121 5.51 -4.46 25.28
CA ALA A 121 5.63 -5.91 25.35
C ALA A 121 4.77 -6.49 26.48
N SER A 122 4.09 -7.60 26.20
CA SER A 122 3.41 -8.39 27.24
C SER A 122 4.44 -9.01 28.19
N THR A 123 4.14 -9.01 29.49
CA THR A 123 4.93 -9.75 30.50
C THR A 123 4.81 -11.27 30.35
N SER A 124 3.84 -11.74 29.56
CA SER A 124 3.58 -13.15 29.27
C SER A 124 3.53 -13.35 27.75
N PRO A 125 4.69 -13.31 27.06
CA PRO A 125 4.73 -13.51 25.62
C PRO A 125 4.31 -14.94 25.24
N PHE A 126 3.74 -15.11 24.05
CA PHE A 126 3.41 -16.43 23.52
C PHE A 126 4.64 -17.05 22.84
N TYR A 127 5.24 -18.06 23.47
CA TYR A 127 6.54 -18.61 23.08
C TYR A 127 6.58 -19.15 21.64
N PRO A 128 5.51 -19.78 21.10
CA PRO A 128 5.47 -20.15 19.69
C PRO A 128 5.63 -18.98 18.70
N LEU A 129 5.19 -17.75 19.03
CA LEU A 129 5.46 -16.58 18.19
C LEU A 129 6.96 -16.23 18.17
N PHE A 130 7.64 -16.38 19.30
CA PHE A 130 9.08 -16.21 19.39
C PHE A 130 9.83 -17.29 18.61
N ALA A 131 9.40 -18.55 18.72
CA ALA A 131 9.99 -19.65 17.94
C ALA A 131 9.81 -19.43 16.43
N ALA A 132 8.67 -18.89 15.99
CA ALA A 132 8.48 -18.52 14.58
C ALA A 132 9.48 -17.46 14.11
N LEU A 133 9.76 -16.44 14.94
CA LEU A 133 10.78 -15.42 14.63
C LEU A 133 12.20 -15.99 14.56
N ASP A 134 12.53 -16.96 15.41
CA ASP A 134 13.83 -17.64 15.41
C ASP A 134 14.01 -18.51 14.15
N VAL A 135 12.99 -19.31 13.83
CA VAL A 135 12.97 -20.14 12.62
C VAL A 135 13.00 -19.27 11.36
N ASN A 136 12.30 -18.13 11.34
CA ASN A 136 12.38 -17.16 10.24
C ASN A 136 13.83 -16.73 9.96
N ALA A 137 14.58 -16.38 11.00
CA ALA A 137 15.98 -15.98 10.85
C ALA A 137 16.81 -17.13 10.26
N LYS A 138 16.56 -18.37 10.69
CA LYS A 138 17.27 -19.55 10.16
C LYS A 138 16.91 -19.87 8.71
N ILE A 139 15.64 -19.72 8.32
CA ILE A 139 15.17 -19.92 6.93
C ILE A 139 15.92 -18.98 5.97
N HIS A 140 16.14 -17.74 6.39
CA HIS A 140 16.78 -16.72 5.57
C HIS A 140 18.31 -16.69 5.67
N GLU A 141 18.91 -17.50 6.55
CA GLU A 141 20.36 -17.54 6.75
C GLU A 141 21.06 -18.20 5.54
N GLY A 142 22.15 -17.55 5.08
CA GLY A 142 23.05 -18.12 4.09
C GLY A 142 22.47 -18.22 2.67
N GLU A 143 23.13 -19.02 1.84
CA GLU A 143 22.81 -19.16 0.42
C GLU A 143 21.47 -19.87 0.16
N SER A 144 21.02 -20.74 1.07
CA SER A 144 19.70 -21.38 0.98
C SER A 144 18.58 -20.35 1.04
N GLY A 145 18.65 -19.39 1.96
CA GLY A 145 17.66 -18.32 2.08
C GLY A 145 17.62 -17.42 0.84
N ARG A 146 18.80 -17.05 0.30
CA ARG A 146 18.88 -16.27 -0.95
C ARG A 146 18.29 -17.02 -2.14
N ARG A 147 18.54 -18.34 -2.23
CA ARG A 147 18.01 -19.18 -3.30
C ARG A 147 16.49 -19.26 -3.29
N LEU A 148 15.87 -19.39 -2.12
CA LEU A 148 14.40 -19.38 -1.98
C LEU A 148 13.79 -18.10 -2.57
N TRP A 149 14.39 -16.95 -2.29
CA TRP A 149 13.94 -15.68 -2.86
C TRP A 149 14.26 -15.53 -4.35
N ALA A 150 15.39 -16.03 -4.83
CA ALA A 150 15.70 -16.06 -6.26
C ALA A 150 14.68 -16.89 -7.06
N GLU A 151 14.27 -18.05 -6.53
CA GLU A 151 13.22 -18.89 -7.11
C GLU A 151 11.86 -18.18 -7.08
N CYS A 152 11.50 -17.52 -5.96
CA CYS A 152 10.28 -16.71 -5.85
C CYS A 152 10.23 -15.56 -6.89
N VAL A 153 11.35 -14.84 -7.08
CA VAL A 153 11.46 -13.76 -8.08
C VAL A 153 11.29 -14.31 -9.50
N ALA A 154 11.92 -15.45 -9.81
CA ALA A 154 11.77 -16.10 -11.11
C ALA A 154 10.30 -16.50 -11.39
N LEU A 155 9.64 -17.14 -10.42
CA LEU A 155 8.21 -17.48 -10.50
C LEU A 155 7.34 -16.23 -10.74
N GLY A 156 7.60 -15.15 -10.01
CA GLY A 156 6.90 -13.88 -10.19
C GLY A 156 7.13 -13.26 -11.58
N ILE A 157 8.31 -13.43 -12.17
CA ILE A 157 8.61 -12.98 -13.53
C ILE A 157 7.85 -13.82 -14.56
N ASP A 158 7.88 -15.13 -14.42
CA ASP A 158 7.20 -16.04 -15.35
C ASP A 158 5.68 -15.88 -15.29
N ALA A 159 5.10 -15.63 -14.11
CA ALA A 159 3.70 -15.27 -13.98
C ALA A 159 3.36 -13.98 -14.73
N ARG A 160 4.18 -12.92 -14.62
CA ARG A 160 3.99 -11.68 -15.39
C ARG A 160 4.05 -11.92 -16.90
N LYS A 161 5.01 -12.74 -17.37
CA LYS A 161 5.08 -13.14 -18.79
C LYS A 161 3.83 -13.89 -19.24
N ALA A 162 3.34 -14.81 -18.43
CA ALA A 162 2.14 -15.58 -18.73
C ALA A 162 0.88 -14.70 -18.77
N ILE A 163 0.79 -13.71 -17.88
CA ILE A 163 -0.28 -12.70 -17.90
C ILE A 163 -0.19 -11.88 -19.20
N LEU A 164 0.98 -11.31 -19.53
CA LEU A 164 1.20 -10.55 -20.76
C LEU A 164 0.86 -11.35 -22.04
N ALA A 165 1.04 -12.67 -22.01
CA ALA A 165 0.75 -13.54 -23.15
C ALA A 165 -0.73 -13.94 -23.27
N ARG A 166 -1.49 -13.91 -22.17
CA ARG A 166 -2.87 -14.45 -22.10
C ARG A 166 -3.94 -13.41 -21.82
N CYS A 167 -3.57 -12.26 -21.26
CA CYS A 167 -4.46 -11.19 -20.85
C CYS A 167 -4.18 -9.94 -21.69
N LYS A 168 -5.24 -9.24 -22.09
CA LYS A 168 -5.18 -7.98 -22.85
C LYS A 168 -5.57 -6.79 -22.00
N LEU A 169 -6.56 -6.97 -21.12
CA LEU A 169 -7.14 -5.93 -20.27
C LEU A 169 -6.35 -5.78 -18.97
N LEU A 170 -5.96 -6.90 -18.37
CA LEU A 170 -5.24 -6.99 -17.10
C LEU A 170 -3.74 -7.02 -17.37
N GLN A 171 -3.01 -6.00 -16.89
CA GLN A 171 -1.58 -5.83 -17.18
C GLN A 171 -0.76 -5.78 -15.89
N PRO A 172 0.44 -6.40 -15.84
CA PRO A 172 1.33 -6.24 -14.70
C PRO A 172 1.92 -4.83 -14.66
N PHE A 173 2.02 -4.25 -13.46
CA PHE A 173 2.57 -2.90 -13.27
C PHE A 173 4.11 -2.92 -13.31
N ILE A 174 4.66 -2.96 -14.52
CA ILE A 174 6.09 -2.96 -14.85
C ILE A 174 6.33 -2.17 -16.14
N PRO A 175 7.59 -1.78 -16.45
CA PRO A 175 7.91 -1.28 -17.78
C PRO A 175 7.56 -2.34 -18.85
N LEU A 176 6.77 -1.96 -19.86
CA LEU A 176 6.39 -2.89 -20.95
C LEU A 176 7.51 -3.05 -22.00
N VAL A 177 8.38 -2.05 -22.12
CA VAL A 177 9.52 -2.02 -23.04
C VAL A 177 10.76 -1.60 -22.27
N VAL A 178 11.85 -2.34 -22.47
CA VAL A 178 13.18 -2.04 -21.91
C VAL A 178 14.19 -2.14 -23.05
N ASP A 179 15.05 -1.13 -23.22
CA ASP A 179 15.99 -0.98 -24.35
C ASP A 179 15.37 -1.25 -25.73
N GLY A 180 14.13 -0.80 -25.96
CA GLY A 180 13.44 -0.97 -27.24
C GLY A 180 12.94 -2.39 -27.52
N LYS A 181 12.96 -3.30 -26.54
CA LYS A 181 12.37 -4.65 -26.66
C LYS A 181 11.26 -4.87 -25.63
N PRO A 182 10.21 -5.66 -25.94
CA PRO A 182 9.20 -6.03 -24.95
C PRO A 182 9.84 -6.71 -23.74
N TRP A 183 9.37 -6.36 -22.53
CA TRP A 183 9.91 -6.87 -21.27
C TRP A 183 9.92 -8.40 -21.21
N GLN A 184 8.84 -9.03 -21.66
CA GLN A 184 8.68 -10.48 -21.69
C GLN A 184 9.60 -11.21 -22.69
N ALA A 185 10.26 -10.48 -23.60
CA ALA A 185 11.18 -11.06 -24.57
C ALA A 185 12.56 -11.41 -23.95
N TYR A 186 12.88 -10.88 -22.77
CA TYR A 186 14.15 -11.17 -22.09
C TYR A 186 14.08 -12.48 -21.30
N PRO A 187 15.18 -13.27 -21.21
CA PRO A 187 15.24 -14.45 -20.35
C PRO A 187 14.95 -14.11 -18.89
N THR A 188 14.29 -15.02 -18.17
CA THR A 188 13.85 -14.79 -16.78
C THR A 188 15.04 -14.52 -15.86
N GLU A 189 16.15 -15.22 -16.06
CA GLU A 189 17.39 -15.04 -15.29
C GLU A 189 18.02 -13.66 -15.53
N THR A 190 17.86 -13.11 -16.74
CA THR A 190 18.35 -11.75 -17.06
C THR A 190 17.51 -10.69 -16.35
N ILE A 191 16.19 -10.89 -16.29
CA ILE A 191 15.28 -10.00 -15.58
C ILE A 191 15.54 -10.07 -14.07
N ALA A 192 15.66 -11.28 -13.51
CA ALA A 192 15.85 -11.52 -12.08
C ALA A 192 17.19 -11.00 -11.52
N SER A 193 18.18 -10.78 -12.38
CA SER A 193 19.52 -10.32 -12.00
C SER A 193 19.73 -8.82 -12.19
N ASN A 194 18.76 -8.08 -12.74
CA ASN A 194 18.96 -6.68 -13.11
C ASN A 194 17.78 -5.78 -12.76
N ARG A 195 18.01 -4.83 -11.83
CA ARG A 195 17.00 -3.90 -11.32
C ARG A 195 16.37 -3.01 -12.40
N ARG A 196 17.02 -2.80 -13.55
CA ARG A 196 16.49 -1.96 -14.64
C ARG A 196 15.11 -2.41 -15.13
N PHE A 197 14.83 -3.71 -15.09
CA PHE A 197 13.54 -4.30 -15.49
C PHE A 197 12.40 -3.98 -14.52
N PHE A 198 12.73 -3.38 -13.37
CA PHE A 198 11.81 -2.97 -12.32
C PHE A 198 12.00 -1.50 -11.96
N SER A 199 12.82 -0.74 -12.69
CA SER A 199 13.12 0.65 -12.30
C SER A 199 12.01 1.62 -12.72
N PHE A 200 11.74 2.61 -11.87
CA PHE A 200 10.91 3.75 -12.25
C PHE A 200 11.80 4.82 -12.91
N GLU A 201 11.88 4.81 -14.23
CA GLU A 201 12.67 5.78 -15.00
C GLU A 201 12.02 7.18 -14.95
N PRO A 202 12.77 8.25 -14.62
CA PRO A 202 12.19 9.59 -14.55
C PRO A 202 11.47 10.01 -15.83
N GLY A 203 10.22 10.44 -15.68
CA GLY A 203 9.38 10.90 -16.80
C GLY A 203 8.82 9.78 -17.66
N ALA A 204 9.05 8.50 -17.34
CA ALA A 204 8.40 7.42 -18.06
C ALA A 204 6.89 7.43 -17.79
N LYS A 205 6.11 7.32 -18.87
CA LYS A 205 4.67 7.54 -18.80
C LYS A 205 3.91 6.39 -18.13
N TRP A 206 4.38 5.16 -18.32
CA TRP A 206 3.67 3.94 -17.88
C TRP A 206 3.32 3.90 -16.39
N HIS A 207 4.12 4.56 -15.54
CA HIS A 207 3.91 4.56 -14.09
C HIS A 207 3.17 5.79 -13.55
N GLY A 208 2.95 6.84 -14.34
CA GLY A 208 2.20 8.04 -13.93
C GLY A 208 2.81 8.89 -12.79
N PHE A 209 3.89 8.45 -12.14
CA PHE A 209 4.54 9.20 -11.06
C PHE A 209 5.34 10.42 -11.54
N GLU A 210 4.92 11.60 -11.07
CA GLU A 210 5.65 12.86 -11.22
C GLU A 210 6.69 13.06 -10.11
N GLY A 211 7.88 13.56 -10.46
CA GLY A 211 8.90 13.98 -9.50
C GLY A 211 9.83 12.87 -9.01
N TYR A 212 9.81 11.70 -9.64
CA TYR A 212 10.79 10.63 -9.35
C TYR A 212 12.13 10.97 -9.98
N ALA A 213 13.21 10.73 -9.23
CA ALA A 213 14.58 10.90 -9.70
C ALA A 213 15.23 9.54 -10.04
N ASP A 214 16.35 9.60 -10.77
CA ASP A 214 17.09 8.41 -11.18
C ASP A 214 17.48 7.55 -9.97
N ASP A 215 17.25 6.23 -10.11
CA ASP A 215 17.58 5.20 -9.12
C ASP A 215 16.98 5.44 -7.71
N GLN A 216 15.98 6.32 -7.60
CA GLN A 216 15.35 6.65 -6.33
C GLN A 216 14.36 5.58 -5.90
N TYR A 217 13.66 5.00 -6.87
CA TYR A 217 12.59 4.02 -6.65
C TYR A 217 12.66 2.87 -7.65
N PHE A 218 12.17 1.72 -7.22
CA PHE A 218 11.95 0.57 -8.10
C PHE A 218 10.70 -0.22 -7.67
N VAL A 219 10.12 -0.94 -8.63
CA VAL A 219 9.02 -1.89 -8.46
C VAL A 219 9.52 -3.09 -7.66
N ASP A 220 8.77 -3.45 -6.64
CA ASP A 220 8.99 -4.65 -5.87
C ASP A 220 8.68 -5.91 -6.71
N PRO A 221 9.68 -6.76 -7.04
CA PRO A 221 9.45 -7.97 -7.84
C PRO A 221 8.52 -8.97 -7.13
N CYS A 222 8.46 -8.95 -5.80
CA CYS A 222 7.66 -9.84 -4.96
C CYS A 222 6.26 -9.28 -4.65
N LYS A 223 5.88 -8.16 -5.29
CA LYS A 223 4.50 -7.67 -5.34
C LYS A 223 3.97 -7.77 -6.76
N LEU A 224 3.09 -8.75 -6.98
CA LEU A 224 2.42 -8.92 -8.27
C LEU A 224 1.22 -7.97 -8.31
N LEU A 225 1.51 -6.71 -8.60
CA LEU A 225 0.50 -5.67 -8.83
C LEU A 225 0.03 -5.72 -10.29
N LEU A 226 -1.28 -5.83 -10.50
CA LEU A 226 -1.90 -5.75 -11.81
C LEU A 226 -2.78 -4.50 -11.88
N THR A 227 -2.82 -3.86 -13.04
CA THR A 227 -3.73 -2.77 -13.36
C THR A 227 -4.92 -3.28 -14.16
N THR A 228 -6.09 -2.71 -13.92
CA THR A 228 -7.31 -2.95 -14.69
C THR A 228 -7.65 -1.73 -15.55
N PRO A 229 -8.39 -1.89 -16.67
CA PRO A 229 -8.82 -0.77 -17.50
C PRO A 229 -9.61 0.28 -16.72
N GLY A 230 -9.59 1.54 -17.19
CA GLY A 230 -10.35 2.65 -16.60
C GLY A 230 -9.54 3.94 -16.52
N ILE A 231 -8.21 3.85 -16.50
CA ILE A 231 -7.31 5.00 -16.52
C ILE A 231 -6.25 4.75 -17.58
N ASP A 232 -6.09 5.71 -18.49
CA ASP A 232 -5.02 5.68 -19.47
C ASP A 232 -3.71 6.14 -18.81
N ALA A 233 -2.70 5.27 -18.80
CA ALA A 233 -1.44 5.56 -18.13
C ALA A 233 -0.67 6.74 -18.76
N ASP A 234 -0.81 6.95 -20.07
CA ASP A 234 -0.08 7.98 -20.80
C ASP A 234 -0.63 9.40 -20.56
N SER A 235 -1.95 9.55 -20.57
CA SER A 235 -2.64 10.83 -20.36
C SER A 235 -3.04 11.07 -18.90
N GLY A 236 -3.08 10.01 -18.09
CA GLY A 236 -3.63 10.02 -16.74
C GLY A 236 -5.14 10.28 -16.68
N GLN A 237 -5.84 10.25 -17.82
CA GLN A 237 -7.28 10.50 -17.90
C GLN A 237 -8.08 9.21 -17.77
N TYR A 238 -9.33 9.35 -17.36
CA TYR A 238 -10.26 8.24 -17.39
C TYR A 238 -10.55 7.81 -18.84
N THR A 239 -10.63 6.51 -19.07
CA THR A 239 -11.07 5.94 -20.35
C THR A 239 -12.60 5.85 -20.40
N GLU A 240 -13.18 5.65 -21.58
CA GLU A 240 -14.64 5.53 -21.74
C GLU A 240 -15.21 4.34 -20.96
N PHE A 241 -14.53 3.18 -21.02
CA PHE A 241 -14.86 1.98 -20.27
C PHE A 241 -13.79 1.70 -19.22
N GLY A 242 -14.21 1.20 -18.06
CA GLY A 242 -13.33 0.79 -16.98
C GLY A 242 -13.80 -0.49 -16.30
N ILE A 243 -12.85 -1.19 -15.69
CA ILE A 243 -13.10 -2.40 -14.90
C ILE A 243 -12.60 -2.10 -13.48
N PRO A 244 -13.48 -1.71 -12.56
CA PRO A 244 -13.10 -1.54 -11.16
C PRO A 244 -12.52 -2.83 -10.57
N ALA A 245 -11.35 -2.74 -9.94
CA ALA A 245 -10.61 -3.90 -9.46
C ALA A 245 -11.34 -4.66 -8.35
N THR A 246 -12.28 -4.03 -7.63
CA THR A 246 -13.15 -4.70 -6.66
C THR A 246 -14.02 -5.79 -7.33
N ILE A 247 -14.52 -5.58 -8.55
CA ILE A 247 -15.32 -6.57 -9.27
C ILE A 247 -14.46 -7.81 -9.57
N LEU A 248 -13.23 -7.60 -10.04
CA LEU A 248 -12.25 -8.67 -10.25
C LEU A 248 -11.92 -9.39 -8.92
N ALA A 249 -11.74 -8.65 -7.83
CA ALA A 249 -11.46 -9.22 -6.52
C ALA A 249 -12.61 -10.12 -6.03
N HIS A 250 -13.86 -9.69 -6.21
CA HIS A 250 -15.03 -10.51 -5.89
C HIS A 250 -15.08 -11.79 -6.73
N TYR A 251 -14.85 -11.70 -8.04
CA TYR A 251 -14.80 -12.86 -8.93
C TYR A 251 -13.73 -13.86 -8.50
N LEU A 252 -12.51 -13.38 -8.20
CA LEU A 252 -11.42 -14.24 -7.75
C LEU A 252 -11.74 -14.94 -6.42
N ARG A 253 -12.35 -14.23 -5.46
CA ARG A 253 -12.73 -14.81 -4.15
C ARG A 253 -13.76 -15.93 -4.30
N GLU A 254 -14.75 -15.77 -5.16
CA GLU A 254 -15.73 -16.82 -5.45
C GLU A 254 -15.08 -18.05 -6.08
N ASN A 255 -13.97 -17.86 -6.79
CA ASN A 255 -13.17 -18.92 -7.40
C ASN A 255 -12.01 -19.38 -6.49
N GLY A 256 -12.04 -19.06 -5.20
CA GLY A 256 -11.10 -19.53 -4.17
C GLY A 256 -9.72 -18.91 -4.25
N ILE A 257 -9.57 -17.73 -4.88
CA ILE A 257 -8.34 -16.95 -4.92
C ILE A 257 -8.56 -15.66 -4.15
N VAL A 258 -7.81 -15.45 -3.08
CA VAL A 258 -7.90 -14.25 -2.26
C VAL A 258 -6.78 -13.30 -2.66
N PRO A 259 -7.08 -12.17 -3.34
CA PRO A 259 -6.10 -11.10 -3.51
C PRO A 259 -5.81 -10.46 -2.15
N GLU A 260 -4.61 -9.90 -2.00
CA GLU A 260 -4.23 -9.18 -0.77
C GLU A 260 -5.04 -7.89 -0.63
N LYS A 261 -5.10 -7.11 -1.71
CA LYS A 261 -5.93 -5.92 -1.79
C LYS A 261 -6.37 -5.63 -3.22
N CYS A 262 -7.36 -4.77 -3.34
CA CYS A 262 -7.73 -4.10 -4.58
C CYS A 262 -8.00 -2.63 -4.27
N ASP A 263 -7.46 -1.74 -5.10
CA ASP A 263 -7.83 -0.33 -5.08
C ASP A 263 -8.91 -0.08 -6.14
N LEU A 264 -8.96 1.11 -6.75
CA LEU A 264 -9.93 1.43 -7.79
C LEU A 264 -9.66 0.65 -9.09
N ASN A 265 -8.44 0.73 -9.61
CA ASN A 265 -8.02 0.12 -10.88
C ASN A 265 -6.75 -0.71 -10.75
N SER A 266 -6.47 -1.24 -9.56
CA SER A 266 -5.34 -2.13 -9.31
C SER A 266 -5.70 -3.25 -8.34
N ILE A 267 -5.06 -4.40 -8.50
CA ILE A 267 -5.21 -5.58 -7.64
C ILE A 267 -3.83 -6.16 -7.33
N LEU A 268 -3.61 -6.56 -6.08
CA LEU A 268 -2.30 -6.97 -5.59
C LEU A 268 -2.31 -8.42 -5.09
N PHE A 269 -1.27 -9.17 -5.44
CA PHE A 269 -0.93 -10.46 -4.85
C PHE A 269 0.47 -10.41 -4.26
N LEU A 270 0.61 -10.85 -3.01
CA LEU A 270 1.91 -10.94 -2.34
C LEU A 270 2.60 -12.24 -2.73
N LEU A 271 3.86 -12.15 -3.15
CA LEU A 271 4.69 -13.31 -3.46
C LEU A 271 5.65 -13.55 -2.30
N THR A 272 5.80 -14.82 -1.94
CA THR A 272 6.79 -15.32 -0.98
C THR A 272 7.37 -16.64 -1.51
N PRO A 273 8.42 -17.20 -0.89
CA PRO A 273 8.89 -18.55 -1.25
C PRO A 273 7.88 -19.69 -1.04
N ALA A 274 6.67 -19.41 -0.51
CA ALA A 274 5.58 -20.38 -0.41
C ALA A 274 4.77 -20.54 -1.71
N GLU A 275 5.03 -19.69 -2.73
CA GLU A 275 4.35 -19.77 -4.02
C GLU A 275 4.86 -20.96 -4.87
N SER A 276 4.02 -21.44 -5.78
CA SER A 276 4.35 -22.51 -6.74
C SER A 276 3.88 -22.17 -8.14
N GLU A 277 4.45 -22.84 -9.14
CA GLU A 277 4.07 -22.70 -10.55
C GLU A 277 2.58 -22.99 -10.77
N GLU A 278 2.04 -24.02 -10.14
CA GLU A 278 0.64 -24.42 -10.28
C GLU A 278 -0.31 -23.37 -9.70
N LYS A 279 0.04 -22.78 -8.55
CA LYS A 279 -0.76 -21.73 -7.91
C LYS A 279 -0.82 -20.48 -8.79
N LEU A 280 0.33 -20.05 -9.35
CA LEU A 280 0.39 -18.91 -10.24
C LEU A 280 -0.27 -19.20 -11.60
N ALA A 281 -0.12 -20.41 -12.14
CA ALA A 281 -0.81 -20.82 -13.36
C ALA A 281 -2.34 -20.81 -13.20
N ARG A 282 -2.86 -21.24 -12.03
CA ARG A 282 -4.29 -21.13 -11.70
C ARG A 282 -4.74 -19.67 -11.65
N LEU A 283 -3.96 -18.77 -11.04
CA LEU A 283 -4.25 -17.33 -11.05
C LEU A 283 -4.35 -16.82 -12.48
N VAL A 284 -3.34 -17.06 -13.33
CA VAL A 284 -3.34 -16.61 -14.73
C VAL A 284 -4.55 -17.15 -15.50
N ALA A 285 -4.94 -18.41 -15.26
CA ALA A 285 -6.12 -18.99 -15.91
C ALA A 285 -7.43 -18.28 -15.51
N MET A 286 -7.59 -17.92 -14.24
CA MET A 286 -8.76 -17.17 -13.75
C MET A 286 -8.78 -15.73 -14.26
N LEU A 287 -7.63 -15.06 -14.33
CA LEU A 287 -7.53 -13.71 -14.92
C LEU A 287 -7.96 -13.73 -16.40
N ALA A 288 -7.46 -14.68 -17.19
CA ALA A 288 -7.85 -14.83 -18.59
C ALA A 288 -9.32 -15.23 -18.76
N GLN A 289 -9.89 -16.00 -17.83
CA GLN A 289 -11.31 -16.33 -17.84
C GLN A 289 -12.18 -15.11 -17.52
N PHE A 290 -11.77 -14.28 -16.56
CA PHE A 290 -12.46 -13.03 -16.25
C PHE A 290 -12.52 -12.11 -17.47
N GLU A 291 -11.42 -11.96 -18.23
CA GLU A 291 -11.43 -11.18 -19.46
C GLU A 291 -12.43 -11.72 -20.49
N ARG A 292 -12.54 -13.04 -20.64
CA ARG A 292 -13.58 -13.63 -21.51
C ARG A 292 -14.99 -13.27 -21.04
N HIS A 293 -15.25 -13.28 -19.74
CA HIS A 293 -16.56 -12.84 -19.22
C HIS A 293 -16.86 -11.37 -19.52
N ILE A 294 -15.83 -10.51 -19.53
CA ILE A 294 -15.95 -9.10 -19.94
C ILE A 294 -16.17 -8.97 -21.45
N GLU A 295 -15.48 -9.78 -22.27
CA GLU A 295 -15.63 -9.78 -23.73
C GLU A 295 -17.01 -10.29 -24.17
N ASP A 296 -17.51 -11.36 -23.52
CA ASP A 296 -18.79 -12.00 -23.81
C ASP A 296 -19.99 -11.28 -23.16
N ASP A 297 -19.73 -10.25 -22.36
CA ASP A 297 -20.69 -9.54 -21.51
C ASP A 297 -21.62 -10.47 -20.71
N THR A 298 -21.00 -11.41 -19.99
CA THR A 298 -21.72 -12.48 -19.27
C THR A 298 -22.69 -11.89 -18.23
N PRO A 299 -23.89 -12.49 -18.03
CA PRO A 299 -24.81 -12.09 -16.96
C PRO A 299 -24.12 -12.06 -15.58
N LEU A 300 -24.40 -11.03 -14.78
CA LEU A 300 -23.77 -10.85 -13.48
C LEU A 300 -24.05 -12.02 -12.53
N ALA A 301 -25.25 -12.62 -12.62
CA ALA A 301 -25.63 -13.77 -11.80
C ALA A 301 -24.73 -15.00 -12.01
N ASP A 302 -24.10 -15.12 -13.19
CA ASP A 302 -23.20 -16.23 -13.52
C ASP A 302 -21.76 -15.94 -13.09
N VAL A 303 -21.35 -14.66 -13.08
CA VAL A 303 -19.98 -14.24 -12.74
C VAL A 303 -19.81 -13.95 -11.26
N LEU A 304 -20.81 -13.33 -10.62
CA LEU A 304 -20.83 -12.93 -9.21
C LEU A 304 -22.12 -13.42 -8.49
N PRO A 305 -22.41 -14.74 -8.48
CA PRO A 305 -23.60 -15.31 -7.84
C PRO A 305 -23.82 -14.88 -6.39
N THR A 306 -22.77 -14.71 -5.57
CA THR A 306 -22.94 -14.34 -4.15
C THR A 306 -23.50 -12.93 -4.01
N VAL A 307 -22.98 -11.99 -4.82
CA VAL A 307 -23.45 -10.59 -4.83
C VAL A 307 -24.88 -10.53 -5.36
N PHE A 308 -25.16 -11.25 -6.45
CA PHE A 308 -26.50 -11.32 -7.03
C PHE A 308 -27.52 -11.89 -6.04
N GLN A 309 -27.23 -13.01 -5.37
CA GLN A 309 -28.13 -13.62 -4.40
C GLN A 309 -28.42 -12.72 -3.19
N LYS A 310 -27.45 -11.89 -2.79
CA LYS A 310 -27.63 -10.93 -1.70
C LYS A 310 -28.49 -9.72 -2.11
N TYR A 311 -28.39 -9.30 -3.38
CA TYR A 311 -29.10 -8.12 -3.89
C TYR A 311 -29.83 -8.39 -5.22
N PRO A 312 -30.75 -9.38 -5.27
CA PRO A 312 -31.30 -9.90 -6.54
C PRO A 312 -32.27 -8.92 -7.22
N VAL A 313 -32.82 -7.96 -6.47
CA VAL A 313 -33.66 -6.89 -7.02
C VAL A 313 -32.80 -5.80 -7.66
N ARG A 314 -31.68 -5.43 -7.01
CA ARG A 314 -30.79 -4.34 -7.45
C ARG A 314 -30.02 -4.70 -8.72
N TYR A 315 -29.58 -5.95 -8.82
CA TYR A 315 -28.78 -6.43 -9.95
C TYR A 315 -29.55 -7.39 -10.86
N ARG A 316 -30.89 -7.29 -10.88
CA ARG A 316 -31.72 -8.07 -11.79
C ARG A 316 -31.36 -7.72 -13.23
N ASP A 317 -31.13 -8.73 -14.05
CA ASP A 317 -30.82 -8.61 -15.48
C ASP A 317 -29.52 -7.85 -15.80
N TYR A 318 -28.68 -7.56 -14.80
CA TYR A 318 -27.38 -6.91 -15.02
C TYR A 318 -26.41 -7.83 -15.74
N THR A 319 -25.62 -7.27 -16.65
CA THR A 319 -24.41 -7.90 -17.18
C THR A 319 -23.16 -7.45 -16.42
N LEU A 320 -22.06 -8.17 -16.62
CA LEU A 320 -20.78 -7.80 -16.02
C LEU A 320 -20.28 -6.44 -16.52
N ARG A 321 -20.42 -6.10 -17.81
CA ARG A 321 -19.97 -4.80 -18.32
C ARG A 321 -20.84 -3.66 -17.83
N GLU A 322 -22.15 -3.87 -17.68
CA GLU A 322 -23.05 -2.86 -17.12
C GLU A 322 -22.63 -2.45 -15.71
N LEU A 323 -22.36 -3.43 -14.83
CA LEU A 323 -21.86 -3.15 -13.48
C LEU A 323 -20.49 -2.45 -13.51
N CYS A 324 -19.56 -2.94 -14.33
CA CYS A 324 -18.24 -2.32 -14.50
C CYS A 324 -18.37 -0.85 -14.93
N GLN A 325 -19.20 -0.56 -15.92
CA GLN A 325 -19.41 0.78 -16.45
C GLN A 325 -20.13 1.69 -15.45
N GLU A 326 -21.14 1.19 -14.74
CA GLU A 326 -21.84 1.97 -13.71
C GLU A 326 -20.89 2.43 -12.61
N MET A 327 -20.09 1.51 -12.06
CA MET A 327 -19.12 1.83 -11.01
C MET A 327 -17.98 2.70 -11.53
N HIS A 328 -17.52 2.48 -12.77
CA HIS A 328 -16.54 3.36 -13.42
C HIS A 328 -17.08 4.79 -13.57
N ASN A 329 -18.30 4.95 -14.08
CA ASN A 329 -18.95 6.25 -14.23
C ASN A 329 -19.12 7.00 -12.90
N LEU A 330 -19.38 6.28 -11.82
CA LEU A 330 -19.43 6.86 -10.48
C LEU A 330 -18.07 7.43 -10.07
N TYR A 331 -16.97 6.69 -10.28
CA TYR A 331 -15.64 7.22 -9.97
C TYR A 331 -15.22 8.38 -10.86
N VAL A 332 -15.65 8.38 -12.12
CA VAL A 332 -15.46 9.49 -13.05
C VAL A 332 -16.25 10.73 -12.60
N SER A 333 -17.52 10.58 -12.18
CA SER A 333 -18.36 11.73 -11.84
C SER A 333 -17.88 12.52 -10.61
N PHE A 334 -17.09 11.88 -9.76
CA PHE A 334 -16.47 12.49 -8.58
C PHE A 334 -14.97 12.81 -8.74
N ASP A 335 -14.39 12.56 -9.92
CA ASP A 335 -12.95 12.72 -10.18
C ASP A 335 -12.08 12.03 -9.10
N VAL A 336 -12.48 10.82 -8.69
CA VAL A 336 -11.94 10.13 -7.51
C VAL A 336 -10.42 9.98 -7.54
N LYS A 337 -9.83 9.73 -8.72
CA LYS A 337 -8.39 9.65 -8.97
C LYS A 337 -7.68 10.96 -8.64
N ASP A 338 -8.25 12.08 -9.04
CA ASP A 338 -7.66 13.40 -8.81
C ASP A 338 -7.84 13.83 -7.34
N LEU A 339 -8.95 13.43 -6.69
CA LEU A 339 -9.10 13.55 -5.24
C LEU A 339 -8.03 12.76 -4.49
N GLN A 340 -7.78 11.50 -4.88
CA GLN A 340 -6.70 10.68 -4.31
C GLN A 340 -5.33 11.33 -4.46
N LYS A 341 -5.01 11.86 -5.66
CA LYS A 341 -3.76 12.59 -5.88
C LYS A 341 -3.69 13.81 -4.95
N ALA A 342 -4.74 14.64 -4.91
CA ALA A 342 -4.77 15.87 -4.15
C ALA A 342 -4.63 15.66 -2.64
N MET A 343 -5.23 14.61 -2.06
CA MET A 343 -5.14 14.32 -0.61
C MET A 343 -3.70 14.21 -0.09
N PHE A 344 -2.74 13.84 -0.95
CA PHE A 344 -1.34 13.66 -0.56
C PHE A 344 -0.40 14.71 -1.19
N ARG A 345 -0.93 15.81 -1.73
CA ARG A 345 -0.13 16.96 -2.19
C ARG A 345 -0.07 18.02 -1.11
N LYS A 346 1.15 18.55 -0.87
CA LYS A 346 1.41 19.57 0.15
C LYS A 346 0.44 20.76 0.11
N GLU A 347 0.04 21.18 -1.08
CA GLU A 347 -0.88 22.31 -1.29
C GLU A 347 -2.34 22.04 -0.87
N SER A 348 -2.71 20.76 -0.76
CA SER A 348 -4.07 20.30 -0.44
C SER A 348 -4.15 19.51 0.87
N LEU A 349 -3.03 19.37 1.59
CA LEU A 349 -3.04 18.75 2.91
C LEU A 349 -4.00 19.49 3.85
N PRO A 350 -4.77 18.78 4.68
CA PRO A 350 -5.58 19.38 5.73
C PRO A 350 -4.76 20.32 6.62
N HIS A 351 -5.38 21.40 7.09
CA HIS A 351 -4.71 22.33 7.99
C HIS A 351 -4.61 21.74 9.40
N VAL A 352 -3.39 21.66 9.94
CA VAL A 352 -3.14 21.23 11.32
C VAL A 352 -3.50 22.37 12.27
N ALA A 353 -4.65 22.26 12.94
CA ALA A 353 -5.13 23.25 13.92
C ALA A 353 -4.72 22.90 15.36
N MET A 354 -4.55 21.61 15.64
CA MET A 354 -4.18 21.06 16.94
C MET A 354 -3.18 19.93 16.73
N ASN A 355 -2.25 19.72 17.68
CA ASN A 355 -1.39 18.54 17.59
C ASN A 355 -2.22 17.26 17.85
N PRO A 356 -1.83 16.10 17.29
CA PRO A 356 -2.63 14.87 17.40
C PRO A 356 -2.81 14.36 18.84
N GLN A 357 -1.84 14.60 19.73
CA GLN A 357 -1.92 14.15 21.13
C GLN A 357 -2.98 14.93 21.93
N ASP A 358 -3.09 16.24 21.69
CA ASP A 358 -4.11 17.09 22.31
C ASP A 358 -5.50 16.75 21.77
N ALA A 359 -5.63 16.51 20.46
CA ALA A 359 -6.89 16.08 19.85
C ALA A 359 -7.36 14.74 20.43
N ASN A 360 -6.46 13.76 20.57
CA ASN A 360 -6.75 12.49 21.23
C ASN A 360 -7.12 12.67 22.72
N SER A 361 -6.48 13.60 23.42
CA SER A 361 -6.83 13.91 24.81
C SER A 361 -8.23 14.50 24.94
N ALA A 362 -8.65 15.37 24.02
CA ALA A 362 -10.00 15.92 23.96
C ALA A 362 -11.04 14.82 23.62
N PHE A 363 -10.71 13.93 22.68
CA PHE A 363 -11.53 12.76 22.36
C PHE A 363 -11.80 11.88 23.59
N ILE A 364 -10.75 11.51 24.33
CA ILE A 364 -10.86 10.70 25.56
C ILE A 364 -11.72 11.39 26.63
N ARG A 365 -11.70 12.73 26.71
CA ARG A 365 -12.50 13.51 27.66
C ARG A 365 -13.98 13.60 27.27
N GLY A 366 -14.36 13.21 26.05
CA GLY A 366 -15.71 13.39 25.53
C GLY A 366 -16.00 14.83 25.07
N ASP A 367 -14.95 15.62 24.83
CA ASP A 367 -15.03 17.00 24.30
C ASP A 367 -15.24 16.99 22.77
N VAL A 368 -16.08 16.08 22.31
CA VAL A 368 -16.32 15.77 20.90
C VAL A 368 -17.80 15.60 20.61
N GLU A 369 -18.16 15.82 19.36
CA GLU A 369 -19.48 15.49 18.83
C GLU A 369 -19.34 14.71 17.53
N LEU A 370 -20.31 13.82 17.28
CA LEU A 370 -20.40 13.04 16.05
C LEU A 370 -21.23 13.84 15.04
N VAL A 371 -20.64 14.16 13.89
CA VAL A 371 -21.29 14.96 12.85
C VAL A 371 -21.22 14.24 11.51
N ARG A 372 -22.13 14.58 10.60
CA ARG A 372 -22.08 14.11 9.21
C ARG A 372 -20.81 14.61 8.54
N ILE A 373 -20.16 13.78 7.73
CA ILE A 373 -18.96 14.21 6.99
C ILE A 373 -19.27 15.37 6.04
N SER A 374 -20.50 15.47 5.52
CA SER A 374 -20.96 16.63 4.74
C SER A 374 -20.99 17.95 5.53
N GLU A 375 -21.13 17.87 6.86
CA GLU A 375 -21.20 19.02 7.79
C GLU A 375 -19.88 19.23 8.57
N ALA A 376 -18.91 18.32 8.41
CA ALA A 376 -17.63 18.39 9.11
C ALA A 376 -16.68 19.49 8.57
N GLY A 377 -16.98 20.10 7.43
CA GLY A 377 -16.12 21.12 6.81
C GLY A 377 -15.79 22.27 7.77
N GLY A 378 -14.50 22.55 7.96
CA GLY A 378 -14.03 23.58 8.89
C GLY A 378 -13.94 23.14 10.36
N ARG A 379 -14.32 21.90 10.69
CA ARG A 379 -14.25 21.33 12.04
C ARG A 379 -12.96 20.53 12.23
N ILE A 380 -12.45 20.50 13.47
CA ILE A 380 -11.23 19.76 13.81
C ILE A 380 -11.58 18.29 14.02
N ALA A 381 -10.96 17.39 13.25
CA ALA A 381 -11.12 15.95 13.41
C ALA A 381 -10.58 15.49 14.77
N ALA A 382 -11.38 14.73 15.50
CA ALA A 382 -10.97 14.11 16.76
C ALA A 382 -10.29 12.75 16.55
N GLU A 383 -10.59 12.10 15.44
CA GLU A 383 -10.05 10.80 15.04
C GLU A 383 -9.40 10.88 13.66
N GLY A 384 -8.64 9.85 13.32
CA GLY A 384 -7.99 9.76 12.02
C GLY A 384 -8.90 9.11 10.99
N ALA A 385 -9.11 9.75 9.84
CA ALA A 385 -9.94 9.23 8.77
C ALA A 385 -9.11 8.41 7.77
N LEU A 386 -9.39 7.11 7.67
CA LEU A 386 -8.63 6.15 6.86
C LEU A 386 -9.57 5.39 5.90
N PRO A 387 -9.56 5.72 4.60
CA PRO A 387 -10.32 5.00 3.59
C PRO A 387 -9.45 3.95 2.88
N TYR A 388 -10.08 2.89 2.36
CA TYR A 388 -9.44 1.93 1.44
C TYR A 388 -10.08 2.01 0.05
N PRO A 389 -9.30 2.34 -1.00
CA PRO A 389 -7.91 2.85 -0.98
C PRO A 389 -7.76 4.28 -0.41
N PRO A 390 -6.54 4.73 -0.06
CA PRO A 390 -5.26 4.00 -0.15
C PRO A 390 -4.86 3.19 1.10
N GLY A 391 -5.66 3.20 2.17
CA GLY A 391 -5.33 2.51 3.42
C GLY A 391 -4.35 3.28 4.31
N VAL A 392 -4.31 4.62 4.18
CA VAL A 392 -3.56 5.53 5.05
C VAL A 392 -4.43 6.71 5.47
N LEU A 393 -4.05 7.36 6.58
CA LEU A 393 -4.77 8.53 7.08
C LEU A 393 -4.80 9.65 6.03
N CYS A 394 -6.00 10.10 5.70
CA CYS A 394 -6.26 11.25 4.83
C CYS A 394 -6.60 12.52 5.64
N VAL A 395 -7.03 12.33 6.89
CA VAL A 395 -7.17 13.37 7.92
C VAL A 395 -6.60 12.81 9.20
N VAL A 396 -5.66 13.50 9.82
CA VAL A 396 -5.04 13.13 11.10
C VAL A 396 -5.79 13.83 12.25
N PRO A 397 -5.91 13.22 13.45
CA PRO A 397 -6.49 13.94 14.59
C PRO A 397 -5.83 15.30 14.81
N GLY A 398 -6.64 16.34 14.99
CA GLY A 398 -6.20 17.73 15.12
C GLY A 398 -6.12 18.50 13.80
N GLU A 399 -6.29 17.85 12.65
CA GLU A 399 -6.47 18.51 11.36
C GLU A 399 -7.92 18.93 11.12
N ILE A 400 -8.11 19.94 10.27
CA ILE A 400 -9.43 20.45 9.89
C ILE A 400 -9.98 19.68 8.68
N TRP A 401 -11.19 19.16 8.81
CA TRP A 401 -11.94 18.56 7.70
C TRP A 401 -12.21 19.57 6.58
N GLY A 402 -12.02 19.15 5.33
CA GLY A 402 -12.23 19.99 4.16
C GLY A 402 -11.59 19.43 2.91
N GLY A 403 -11.62 20.23 1.84
CA GLY A 403 -10.80 20.02 0.65
C GLY A 403 -11.01 18.67 -0.04
N ALA A 404 -9.90 18.10 -0.52
CA ALA A 404 -9.91 16.84 -1.25
C ALA A 404 -10.35 15.65 -0.37
N ALA A 405 -9.90 15.61 0.89
CA ALA A 405 -10.24 14.52 1.81
C ALA A 405 -11.74 14.43 2.05
N GLN A 406 -12.40 15.54 2.43
CA GLN A 406 -13.85 15.53 2.66
C GLN A 406 -14.63 15.12 1.40
N ARG A 407 -14.28 15.67 0.23
CA ARG A 407 -14.93 15.30 -1.04
C ARG A 407 -14.74 13.83 -1.40
N TYR A 408 -13.57 13.27 -1.11
CA TYR A 408 -13.30 11.85 -1.36
C TYR A 408 -14.20 10.96 -0.51
N PHE A 409 -14.33 11.24 0.79
CA PHE A 409 -15.25 10.47 1.65
C PHE A 409 -16.71 10.60 1.21
N LEU A 410 -17.14 11.77 0.75
CA LEU A 410 -18.50 11.95 0.19
C LEU A 410 -18.70 11.15 -1.10
N ALA A 411 -17.69 11.02 -1.96
CA ALA A 411 -17.77 10.15 -3.13
C ALA A 411 -17.88 8.66 -2.73
N LEU A 412 -17.20 8.24 -1.66
CA LEU A 412 -17.31 6.89 -1.12
C LEU A 412 -18.70 6.63 -0.50
N GLU A 413 -19.29 7.62 0.17
CA GLU A 413 -20.67 7.56 0.72
C GLU A 413 -21.71 7.26 -0.38
N GLU A 414 -21.60 7.92 -1.53
CA GLU A 414 -22.50 7.67 -2.67
C GLU A 414 -22.35 6.24 -3.20
N GLY A 415 -21.11 5.72 -3.26
CA GLY A 415 -20.84 4.33 -3.64
C GLY A 415 -21.48 3.29 -2.70
N ILE A 416 -21.55 3.58 -1.39
CA ILE A 416 -22.19 2.69 -0.42
C ILE A 416 -23.68 2.48 -0.75
N ASN A 417 -24.36 3.54 -1.17
CA ASN A 417 -25.80 3.49 -1.45
C ASN A 417 -26.10 2.96 -2.86
N LEU A 418 -25.31 3.35 -3.86
CA LEU A 418 -25.57 3.00 -5.27
C LEU A 418 -25.13 1.58 -5.64
N LEU A 419 -24.07 1.07 -5.00
CA LEU A 419 -23.40 -0.17 -5.37
C LEU A 419 -23.33 -1.15 -4.18
N PRO A 420 -24.47 -1.59 -3.63
CA PRO A 420 -24.49 -2.46 -2.47
C PRO A 420 -23.75 -3.78 -2.74
N GLY A 421 -22.83 -4.14 -1.84
CA GLY A 421 -21.93 -5.30 -2.02
C GLY A 421 -20.50 -4.93 -2.42
N PHE A 422 -20.26 -3.67 -2.80
CA PHE A 422 -18.93 -3.15 -3.17
C PHE A 422 -18.48 -1.98 -2.28
N SER A 423 -19.04 -1.88 -1.08
CA SER A 423 -18.73 -0.82 -0.12
C SER A 423 -17.24 -0.84 0.25
N PRO A 424 -16.55 0.32 0.23
CA PRO A 424 -15.15 0.40 0.65
C PRO A 424 -15.02 0.16 2.15
N GLU A 425 -13.85 -0.31 2.57
CA GLU A 425 -13.51 -0.33 4.00
C GLU A 425 -13.14 1.09 4.44
N LEU A 426 -13.72 1.51 5.56
CA LEU A 426 -13.50 2.84 6.15
C LEU A 426 -13.21 2.69 7.65
N GLN A 427 -12.23 3.42 8.15
CA GLN A 427 -11.90 3.49 9.58
C GLN A 427 -11.83 4.95 10.04
N GLY A 428 -12.25 5.19 11.29
CA GLY A 428 -12.37 6.54 11.87
C GLY A 428 -13.51 7.38 11.30
N VAL A 429 -14.35 6.78 10.47
CA VAL A 429 -15.68 7.27 10.08
C VAL A 429 -16.69 6.14 10.24
N TYR A 430 -17.94 6.50 10.47
CA TYR A 430 -19.01 5.58 10.87
C TYR A 430 -20.13 5.66 9.84
N SER A 431 -20.51 4.52 9.24
CA SER A 431 -21.68 4.44 8.39
C SER A 431 -22.93 4.26 9.25
N GLU A 432 -23.84 5.22 9.21
CA GLU A 432 -25.12 5.16 9.91
C GLU A 432 -26.28 5.25 8.91
N THR A 433 -27.35 4.51 9.16
CA THR A 433 -28.59 4.64 8.38
C THR A 433 -29.48 5.68 9.03
N ASP A 434 -29.70 6.79 8.33
CA ASP A 434 -30.57 7.85 8.80
C ASP A 434 -32.06 7.45 8.73
N ALA A 435 -32.93 8.29 9.31
CA ALA A 435 -34.38 8.07 9.32
C ALA A 435 -35.01 7.99 7.92
N ASP A 436 -34.34 8.51 6.89
CA ASP A 436 -34.76 8.42 5.48
C ASP A 436 -34.30 7.13 4.79
N GLY A 437 -33.57 6.25 5.49
CA GLY A 437 -33.08 4.97 4.98
C GLY A 437 -31.77 5.07 4.19
N ILE A 438 -31.17 6.25 4.08
CA ILE A 438 -29.90 6.47 3.38
C ILE A 438 -28.74 6.24 4.35
N GLN A 439 -27.72 5.50 3.90
CA GLN A 439 -26.48 5.36 4.66
C GLN A 439 -25.60 6.59 4.47
N ARG A 440 -25.20 7.22 5.56
CA ARG A 440 -24.32 8.40 5.56
C ARG A 440 -23.11 8.18 6.45
N LEU A 441 -22.02 8.86 6.13
CA LEU A 441 -20.78 8.82 6.88
C LEU A 441 -20.79 9.90 7.96
N TYR A 442 -20.39 9.50 9.15
CA TYR A 442 -20.23 10.35 10.33
C TYR A 442 -18.79 10.28 10.84
N GLY A 443 -18.31 11.34 11.50
CA GLY A 443 -16.99 11.38 12.12
C GLY A 443 -16.99 12.25 13.37
N TYR A 444 -16.16 11.90 14.36
CA TYR A 444 -16.02 12.73 15.56
C TYR A 444 -15.18 13.97 15.27
N VAL A 445 -15.69 15.11 15.69
CA VAL A 445 -15.02 16.41 15.64
C VAL A 445 -14.97 17.03 17.03
N LEU A 446 -14.03 17.93 17.27
CA LEU A 446 -13.98 18.70 18.52
C LEU A 446 -15.18 19.68 18.60
N LYS A 447 -15.72 19.85 19.82
CA LYS A 447 -16.81 20.79 20.12
C LYS A 447 -16.41 22.25 19.95
#